data_AF-A0A961VUC6-F1
#
_entry.id   AF-A0A961VUC6-F1
#
_cell.length_a   1.000
_cell.length_b   1.000
_cell.length_c   1.000
_cell.angle_alpha   90.00
_cell.angle_beta   90.00
_cell.angle_gamma   90.00
#
_symmetry.space_group_name_H-M   'P 1'
#
loop_
_entity.id
_entity.type
_entity.pdbx_description
1 polymer ?
#
loop_
_entity_poly.entity_id
_entity_poly.type
_entity_poly.pdbx_seq_one_letter_code
_entity_poly.pdbx_strand_id
1 'polypeptide(L)'
;MIYFAYGSNVDPVQWRQRCPGSDVAGVARLAGHRLVFPRRSPVRGCAVASVEPDPAGMVWGVLYRMAADDLAALDAREGYFPDRPKASRYRRVAVTVTALEGRQVDALTYLAIPSPDPGLPSAAYLRHIVDGAVHHGFPEAYIAMLRTLPAGVSG
;
A
#
# COMPACT_ATOMS: atom_id res chain seq x y z
N MET A 1 -2.83 -12.86 -11.26
CA MET A 1 -3.64 -12.12 -10.26
C MET A 1 -3.21 -10.67 -10.21
N ILE A 2 -4.08 -9.72 -9.87
CA ILE A 2 -3.72 -8.30 -9.74
C ILE A 2 -3.61 -7.93 -8.25
N TYR A 3 -2.55 -7.23 -7.87
CA TYR A 3 -2.35 -6.63 -6.57
C TYR A 3 -2.38 -5.10 -6.69
N PHE A 4 -3.14 -4.44 -5.84
CA PHE A 4 -3.18 -2.98 -5.72
C PHE A 4 -2.32 -2.51 -4.54
N ALA A 5 -1.19 -1.87 -4.85
CA ALA A 5 -0.28 -1.28 -3.90
C ALA A 5 -0.57 0.21 -3.70
N TYR A 6 -0.78 0.64 -2.45
CA TYR A 6 -0.99 2.05 -2.10
C TYR A 6 -0.01 2.58 -1.04
N GLY A 7 0.75 1.68 -0.42
CA GLY A 7 1.75 2.00 0.62
C GLY A 7 3.17 1.97 0.06
N SER A 8 4.14 1.56 0.89
CA SER A 8 5.56 1.53 0.45
C SER A 8 5.85 0.61 -0.74
N ASN A 9 4.96 -0.31 -1.10
CA ASN A 9 5.09 -1.14 -2.31
C ASN A 9 4.86 -0.36 -3.62
N VAL A 10 4.50 0.93 -3.53
CA VAL A 10 4.49 1.86 -4.67
C VAL A 10 5.90 2.28 -5.08
N ASP A 11 6.91 2.14 -4.21
CA ASP A 11 8.32 2.38 -4.57
C ASP A 11 8.82 1.29 -5.53
N PRO A 12 9.22 1.60 -6.78
CA PRO A 12 9.66 0.62 -7.76
C PRO A 12 10.95 -0.11 -7.36
N VAL A 13 11.86 0.54 -6.63
CA VAL A 13 13.13 -0.07 -6.20
C VAL A 13 12.84 -1.12 -5.15
N GLN A 14 12.04 -0.76 -4.15
CA GLN A 14 11.62 -1.70 -3.12
C GLN A 14 10.75 -2.82 -3.69
N TRP A 15 9.84 -2.50 -4.61
CA TRP A 15 8.96 -3.48 -5.23
C TRP A 15 9.74 -4.55 -5.99
N ARG A 16 10.70 -4.14 -6.83
CA ARG A 16 11.54 -5.07 -7.62
C ARG A 16 12.36 -6.02 -6.76
N GLN A 17 12.77 -5.61 -5.56
CA GLN A 17 13.46 -6.47 -4.59
C GLN A 17 12.52 -7.50 -3.92
N ARG A 18 11.23 -7.17 -3.81
CA ARG A 18 10.24 -8.01 -3.11
C ARG A 18 9.57 -9.00 -4.05
N CYS A 19 9.24 -8.55 -5.26
CA CYS A 19 8.42 -9.28 -6.21
C CYS A 19 9.03 -9.17 -7.63
N PRO A 20 10.22 -9.77 -7.87
CA PRO A 20 10.97 -9.59 -9.11
C PRO A 20 10.31 -10.24 -10.34
N GLY A 21 9.38 -11.18 -10.16
CA GLY A 21 8.63 -11.83 -11.24
C GLY A 21 7.33 -11.12 -11.61
N SER A 22 7.04 -9.97 -11.00
CA SER A 22 5.81 -9.21 -11.21
C SER A 22 6.00 -8.07 -12.21
N ASP A 23 4.92 -7.76 -12.93
CA ASP A 23 4.88 -6.66 -13.90
C ASP A 23 4.01 -5.51 -13.41
N VAL A 24 4.39 -4.28 -13.75
CA VAL A 24 3.51 -3.11 -13.60
C VAL A 24 2.35 -3.23 -14.59
N ALA A 25 1.12 -3.26 -14.09
CA ALA A 25 -0.10 -3.31 -14.89
C ALA A 25 -0.76 -1.93 -15.09
N GLY A 26 -0.33 -0.92 -14.33
CA GLY A 26 -0.78 0.47 -14.48
C GLY A 26 -1.03 1.17 -13.15
N VAL A 27 -1.60 2.37 -13.22
CA VAL A 27 -2.01 3.17 -12.06
C VAL A 27 -3.54 3.13 -11.95
N ALA A 28 -4.04 3.05 -10.71
CA ALA A 28 -5.47 3.02 -10.44
C ALA A 28 -5.81 3.77 -9.15
N ARG A 29 -7.10 4.04 -8.98
CA ARG A 29 -7.68 4.65 -7.78
C ARG A 29 -8.70 3.75 -7.11
N LEU A 30 -8.64 3.69 -5.79
CA LEU A 30 -9.65 3.12 -4.91
C LEU A 30 -10.51 4.25 -4.35
N ALA A 31 -11.75 4.37 -4.83
CA ALA A 31 -12.71 5.35 -4.32
C ALA A 31 -13.34 4.89 -2.99
N GLY A 32 -13.88 5.83 -2.22
CA GLY A 32 -14.56 5.52 -0.96
C GLY A 32 -13.61 5.14 0.17
N HIS A 33 -12.33 5.49 0.05
CA HIS A 33 -11.29 5.14 1.01
C HIS A 33 -10.30 6.28 1.21
N ARG A 34 -9.66 6.34 2.38
CA ARG A 34 -8.51 7.22 2.64
C ARG A 34 -7.29 6.43 3.11
N LEU A 35 -6.11 7.01 2.90
CA LEU A 35 -4.85 6.47 3.39
C LEU A 35 -4.71 6.75 4.89
N VAL A 36 -4.34 5.73 5.66
CA VAL A 36 -4.12 5.81 7.11
C VAL A 36 -2.87 5.03 7.52
N PHE A 37 -2.43 5.21 8.77
CA PHE A 37 -1.25 4.54 9.31
C PHE A 37 -1.56 3.84 10.65
N PRO A 38 -2.44 2.82 10.68
CA PRO A 38 -3.06 2.33 11.91
C PRO A 38 -2.20 1.31 12.66
N ARG A 39 -1.01 1.00 12.15
CA ARG A 39 -0.18 -0.08 12.68
C ARG A 39 1.28 0.33 12.78
N ARG A 40 1.92 0.08 13.92
CA ARG A 40 3.37 0.19 14.05
C ARG A 40 4.05 -1.07 13.50
N SER A 41 5.02 -0.87 12.61
CA SER A 41 5.88 -1.96 12.13
C SER A 41 7.11 -2.08 13.02
N PRO A 42 7.36 -3.24 13.65
CA PRO A 42 8.58 -3.44 14.44
C PRO A 42 9.84 -3.43 13.58
N VAL A 43 9.73 -3.79 12.29
CA VAL A 43 10.86 -3.81 11.34
C VAL A 43 11.18 -2.39 10.84
N ARG A 44 10.18 -1.54 10.64
CA ARG A 44 10.37 -0.16 10.16
C ARG A 44 10.56 0.85 11.30
N GLY A 45 10.18 0.49 12.53
CA GLY A 45 10.21 1.37 13.69
C GLY A 45 9.12 2.46 13.73
N CYS A 46 8.22 2.52 12.75
CA CYS A 46 7.22 3.57 12.58
C CYS A 46 5.83 3.02 12.21
N ALA A 47 4.83 3.90 12.14
CA ALA A 47 3.52 3.55 11.60
C ALA A 47 3.60 3.23 10.09
N VAL A 48 2.82 2.25 9.63
CA VAL A 48 2.80 1.78 8.24
C VAL A 48 1.39 1.87 7.64
N ALA A 49 1.36 2.00 6.32
CA ALA A 49 0.16 2.35 5.57
C ALA A 49 -0.91 1.25 5.63
N SER A 50 -2.16 1.70 5.66
CA SER A 50 -3.38 0.96 5.35
C SER A 50 -4.36 1.89 4.63
N VAL A 51 -5.49 1.36 4.18
CA VAL A 51 -6.66 2.18 3.83
C VAL A 51 -7.83 1.86 4.74
N GLU A 52 -8.74 2.82 4.89
CA GLU A 52 -10.01 2.65 5.60
C GLU A 52 -11.15 3.36 4.86
N PRO A 53 -12.42 2.98 5.10
CA PRO A 53 -13.56 3.60 4.45
C PRO A 53 -13.66 5.11 4.69
N ASP A 54 -13.87 5.86 3.62
CA ASP A 54 -14.14 7.29 3.61
C ASP A 54 -14.95 7.62 2.33
N PRO A 55 -16.27 7.85 2.42
CA PRO A 55 -17.12 8.03 1.24
C PRO A 55 -16.68 9.13 0.28
N ALA A 56 -16.00 10.18 0.78
CA ALA A 56 -15.47 11.27 -0.04
C ALA A 56 -14.00 11.05 -0.43
N GLY A 57 -13.35 10.05 0.15
CA GLY A 57 -11.94 9.74 -0.02
C GLY A 57 -11.63 8.99 -1.31
N MET A 58 -10.35 9.09 -1.70
CA MET A 58 -9.78 8.33 -2.79
C MET A 58 -8.32 8.02 -2.50
N VAL A 59 -7.88 6.80 -2.81
CA VAL A 59 -6.48 6.37 -2.67
C VAL A 59 -5.93 5.96 -4.02
N TRP A 60 -4.82 6.56 -4.42
CA TRP A 60 -4.09 6.16 -5.64
C TRP A 60 -3.08 5.06 -5.32
N GLY A 61 -2.88 4.18 -6.29
CA GLY A 61 -1.97 3.06 -6.16
C GLY A 61 -1.53 2.49 -7.50
N VAL A 62 -0.61 1.55 -7.42
CA VAL A 62 -0.05 0.82 -8.56
C VAL A 62 -0.69 -0.56 -8.62
N LEU A 63 -1.06 -0.97 -9.83
CA LEU A 63 -1.48 -2.34 -10.12
C LEU A 63 -0.26 -3.15 -10.53
N TYR A 64 -0.09 -4.29 -9.88
CA TYR A 64 0.94 -5.27 -10.23
C TYR A 64 0.28 -6.58 -10.66
N ARG A 65 0.75 -7.15 -11.77
CA ARG A 65 0.44 -8.52 -12.15
C ARG A 65 1.38 -9.44 -11.40
N MET A 66 0.82 -10.19 -10.45
CA MET A 66 1.58 -11.03 -9.54
C MET A 66 1.83 -12.42 -10.14
N ALA A 67 3.09 -12.86 -10.10
CA ALA A 67 3.45 -14.28 -10.12
C ALA A 67 3.03 -14.95 -8.80
N ALA A 68 2.83 -16.27 -8.82
CA ALA A 68 2.39 -17.01 -7.63
C ALA A 68 3.42 -16.94 -6.49
N ASP A 69 4.71 -17.12 -6.81
CA ASP A 69 5.80 -17.07 -5.84
C ASP A 69 5.97 -15.68 -5.23
N ASP A 70 5.80 -14.63 -6.04
CA ASP A 70 5.83 -13.24 -5.56
C ASP A 70 4.68 -12.93 -4.60
N LEU A 71 3.49 -13.48 -4.87
CA LEU A 71 2.35 -13.32 -3.97
C LEU A 71 2.58 -14.04 -2.64
N ALA A 72 3.15 -15.25 -2.66
CA ALA A 72 3.50 -15.99 -1.44
C ALA A 72 4.60 -15.26 -0.63
N ALA A 73 5.61 -14.71 -1.31
CA ALA A 73 6.64 -13.89 -0.68
C ALA A 73 6.06 -12.61 -0.07
N LEU A 74 5.08 -12.00 -0.74
CA LEU A 74 4.38 -10.83 -0.24
C LEU A 74 3.51 -11.16 0.98
N ASP A 75 2.77 -12.27 0.95
CA ASP A 75 1.98 -12.76 2.09
C ASP A 75 2.87 -12.91 3.34
N ALA A 76 4.05 -13.53 3.20
CA ALA A 76 5.01 -13.68 4.30
C ALA A 76 5.52 -12.32 4.82
N ARG A 77 5.79 -11.36 3.92
CA ARG A 77 6.28 -10.02 4.29
C ARG A 77 5.22 -9.17 4.99
N GLU A 78 4.00 -9.17 4.49
CA GLU A 78 2.86 -8.49 5.12
C GLU A 78 2.39 -9.24 6.38
N GLY A 79 2.93 -10.42 6.66
CA GLY A 79 2.57 -11.24 7.81
C GLY A 79 1.10 -11.67 7.72
N TYR A 80 0.65 -12.06 6.53
CA TYR A 80 -0.65 -12.66 6.30
C TYR A 80 -0.54 -14.18 6.42
N PHE A 81 -1.22 -14.74 7.42
CA PHE A 81 -1.29 -16.18 7.68
C PHE A 81 -2.75 -16.64 7.55
N PRO A 82 -3.17 -17.22 6.41
CA PRO A 82 -4.56 -17.62 6.20
C PRO A 82 -5.00 -18.75 7.15
N ASP A 83 -4.06 -19.59 7.57
CA ASP A 83 -4.23 -20.67 8.54
C ASP A 83 -4.28 -20.17 10.00
N ARG A 84 -3.71 -18.99 10.28
CA ARG A 84 -3.60 -18.40 11.63
C ARG A 84 -3.99 -16.92 11.62
N PRO A 85 -5.26 -16.59 11.33
CA PRO A 85 -5.70 -15.21 11.13
C PRO A 85 -5.47 -14.29 12.34
N LYS A 86 -5.47 -14.84 13.57
CA LYS A 86 -5.16 -14.10 14.80
C LYS A 86 -3.68 -13.69 14.92
N ALA A 87 -2.78 -14.39 14.23
CA ALA A 87 -1.35 -14.05 14.18
C ALA A 87 -1.02 -13.09 13.04
N SER A 88 -1.99 -12.81 12.15
CA SER A 88 -1.77 -11.96 11.00
C SER A 88 -1.58 -10.50 11.39
N ARG A 89 -0.75 -9.80 10.62
CA ARG A 89 -0.53 -8.34 10.74
C ARG A 89 -1.36 -7.55 9.74
N TYR A 90 -1.70 -8.19 8.63
CA TYR A 90 -2.55 -7.68 7.57
C TYR A 90 -3.59 -8.72 7.19
N ARG A 91 -4.73 -8.26 6.67
CA ARG A 91 -5.76 -9.07 6.04
C ARG A 91 -5.72 -8.84 4.54
N ARG A 92 -5.76 -9.91 3.75
CA ARG A 92 -5.92 -9.82 2.30
C ARG A 92 -7.39 -9.66 1.96
N VAL A 93 -7.71 -8.65 1.16
CA VAL A 93 -9.09 -8.34 0.74
C VAL A 93 -9.14 -8.13 -0.76
N ALA A 94 -10.28 -8.44 -1.37
CA ALA A 94 -10.56 -8.04 -2.74
C ALA A 94 -11.11 -6.61 -2.75
N VAL A 95 -10.68 -5.81 -3.72
CA VAL A 95 -11.15 -4.46 -3.99
C VAL A 95 -11.38 -4.30 -5.49
N THR A 96 -12.30 -3.45 -5.86
CA THR A 96 -12.46 -2.99 -7.24
C THR A 96 -11.93 -1.57 -7.33
N VAL A 97 -10.97 -1.34 -8.22
CA VAL A 97 -10.32 -0.05 -8.44
C VAL A 97 -10.54 0.44 -9.86
N THR A 98 -10.48 1.75 -10.06
CA THR A 98 -10.63 2.35 -11.38
C THR A 98 -9.26 2.70 -11.94
N ALA A 99 -8.86 2.07 -13.04
CA ALA A 99 -7.65 2.41 -13.78
C ALA A 99 -7.75 3.82 -14.40
N LEU A 100 -6.62 4.39 -14.82
CA LEU A 100 -6.59 5.72 -15.44
C LEU A 100 -7.51 5.83 -16.67
N GLU A 101 -7.65 4.76 -17.45
CA GLU A 101 -8.57 4.71 -18.59
C GLU A 101 -10.06 4.59 -18.21
N GLY A 102 -10.40 4.62 -16.92
CA GLY A 102 -11.78 4.53 -16.40
C GLY A 102 -12.29 3.09 -16.21
N ARG A 103 -11.52 2.08 -16.63
CA ARG A 103 -11.87 0.67 -16.49
C ARG A 103 -11.82 0.22 -15.03
N GLN A 104 -12.83 -0.56 -14.61
CA GLN A 104 -12.81 -1.24 -13.32
C GLN A 104 -11.90 -2.47 -13.36
N VAL A 105 -11.10 -2.65 -12.31
CA VAL A 105 -10.16 -3.77 -12.14
C VAL A 105 -10.36 -4.37 -10.77
N ASP A 106 -10.65 -5.66 -10.73
CA ASP A 106 -10.63 -6.42 -9.48
C ASP A 106 -9.18 -6.75 -9.11
N ALA A 107 -8.81 -6.39 -7.88
CA ALA A 107 -7.47 -6.57 -7.35
C ALA A 107 -7.53 -7.09 -5.92
N LEU A 108 -6.48 -7.78 -5.50
CA LEU A 108 -6.21 -7.99 -4.09
C LEU A 108 -5.47 -6.78 -3.52
N THR A 109 -5.70 -6.52 -2.24
CA THR A 109 -4.84 -5.65 -1.46
C THR A 109 -4.75 -6.13 -0.02
N TYR A 110 -3.89 -5.50 0.78
CA TYR A 110 -3.71 -5.84 2.19
C TYR A 110 -4.21 -4.69 3.04
N LEU A 111 -5.00 -4.94 4.08
CA LEU A 111 -5.41 -3.95 5.08
C LEU A 111 -4.72 -4.28 6.40
N ALA A 112 -4.08 -3.31 7.03
CA ALA A 112 -3.40 -3.53 8.29
C ALA A 112 -4.43 -3.87 9.39
N ILE A 113 -4.08 -4.84 10.22
CA ILE A 113 -4.77 -5.02 11.51
C ILE A 113 -4.20 -3.96 12.46
N PRO A 114 -5.02 -3.04 13.00
CA PRO A 114 -4.54 -1.95 13.84
C PRO A 114 -3.75 -2.44 15.05
N SER A 115 -2.74 -1.68 15.46
CA SER A 115 -2.05 -1.86 16.74
C SER A 115 -2.41 -0.72 17.69
N PRO A 116 -2.37 -0.92 19.02
CA PRO A 116 -2.39 0.18 19.97
C PRO A 116 -1.27 1.18 19.66
N ASP A 117 -1.58 2.47 19.77
CA ASP A 117 -0.64 3.59 19.66
C ASP A 117 0.37 3.46 18.50
N PRO A 118 -0.10 3.43 17.24
CA PRO A 118 0.78 3.17 16.09
C PRO A 118 1.83 4.26 15.87
N GLY A 119 1.59 5.46 16.42
CA GLY A 119 2.41 6.65 16.20
C GLY A 119 2.24 7.20 14.77
N LEU A 120 3.26 7.94 14.32
CA LEU A 120 3.31 8.48 12.97
C LEU A 120 4.21 7.62 12.06
N PRO A 121 4.00 7.65 10.73
CA PRO A 121 4.99 7.13 9.80
C PRO A 121 6.28 7.95 9.91
N SER A 122 7.43 7.34 9.61
CA SER A 122 8.69 8.10 9.51
C SER A 122 8.76 8.83 8.17
N ALA A 123 9.54 9.92 8.12
CA ALA A 123 9.82 10.61 6.87
C ALA A 123 10.43 9.67 5.82
N ALA A 124 11.33 8.77 6.25
CA ALA A 124 11.91 7.76 5.39
C ALA A 124 10.86 6.80 4.80
N TYR A 125 9.86 6.40 5.59
CA TYR A 125 8.77 5.56 5.12
C TYR A 125 7.86 6.29 4.13
N LEU A 126 7.51 7.56 4.42
CA LEU A 126 6.69 8.37 3.51
C LEU A 126 7.36 8.62 2.16
N ARG A 127 8.70 8.80 2.13
CA ARG A 127 9.44 8.94 0.86
C ARG A 127 9.22 7.77 -0.08
N HIS A 128 9.15 6.52 0.39
CA HIS A 128 8.82 5.39 -0.48
C HIS A 128 7.47 5.58 -1.20
N ILE A 129 6.48 6.14 -0.51
CA ILE A 129 5.15 6.39 -1.10
C ILE A 129 5.22 7.56 -2.07
N VAL A 130 5.85 8.67 -1.68
CA VAL A 130 5.94 9.89 -2.50
C VAL A 130 6.79 9.64 -3.75
N ASP A 131 7.99 9.08 -3.61
CA ASP A 131 8.91 8.84 -4.72
C ASP A 131 8.34 7.82 -5.70
N GLY A 132 7.68 6.78 -5.19
CA GLY A 132 6.94 5.84 -6.02
C GLY A 132 5.75 6.49 -6.74
N ALA A 133 4.97 7.33 -6.06
CA ALA A 133 3.86 8.04 -6.68
C ALA A 133 4.33 8.97 -7.81
N VAL A 134 5.46 9.66 -7.62
CA VAL A 134 6.11 10.46 -8.67
C VAL A 134 6.58 9.57 -9.81
N HIS A 135 7.28 8.48 -9.51
CA HIS A 135 7.80 7.56 -10.52
C HIS A 135 6.70 6.98 -11.43
N HIS A 136 5.57 6.60 -10.84
CA HIS A 136 4.45 6.01 -11.55
C HIS A 136 3.50 7.04 -12.18
N GLY A 137 3.73 8.35 -11.97
CA GLY A 137 2.90 9.41 -12.56
C GLY A 137 1.51 9.52 -11.96
N PHE A 138 1.40 9.44 -10.63
CA PHE A 138 0.13 9.73 -9.95
C PHE A 138 -0.29 11.20 -10.18
N PRO A 139 -1.57 11.55 -10.02
CA PRO A 139 -1.98 12.95 -10.16
C PRO A 139 -1.25 13.88 -9.19
N GLU A 140 -0.79 15.03 -9.69
CA GLU A 140 0.00 16.01 -8.92
C GLU A 140 -0.69 16.45 -7.63
N ALA A 141 -2.01 16.62 -7.64
CA ALA A 141 -2.78 16.97 -6.44
C ALA A 141 -2.67 15.88 -5.34
N TYR A 142 -2.61 14.61 -5.73
CA TYR A 142 -2.44 13.52 -4.78
C TYR A 142 -1.00 13.45 -4.25
N ILE A 143 0.00 13.64 -5.12
CA ILE A 143 1.41 13.73 -4.73
C ILE A 143 1.62 14.90 -3.74
N ALA A 144 1.00 16.05 -4.00
CA ALA A 144 1.04 17.21 -3.11
C ALA A 144 0.44 16.88 -1.74
N MET A 145 -0.71 16.21 -1.68
CA MET A 145 -1.31 15.74 -0.44
C MET A 145 -0.42 14.75 0.31
N LEU A 146 0.21 13.78 -0.39
CA LEU A 146 1.13 12.84 0.25
C LEU A 146 2.32 13.55 0.92
N ARG A 147 2.80 14.65 0.33
CA ARG A 147 3.89 15.47 0.88
C ARG A 147 3.48 16.26 2.13
N THR A 148 2.19 16.47 2.37
CA THR A 148 1.70 17.14 3.60
C THR A 148 1.41 16.18 4.74
N LEU A 149 1.58 14.87 4.54
CA LEU A 149 1.31 13.89 5.60
C LEU A 149 2.28 14.07 6.77
N PRO A 150 1.80 14.00 8.03
CA PRO A 150 2.64 14.17 9.19
C PRO A 150 3.64 13.01 9.31
N ALA A 151 4.90 13.36 9.56
CA ALA A 151 5.97 12.41 9.81
C ALA A 151 6.45 12.53 11.26
N GLY A 152 6.67 11.39 11.92
CA GLY A 152 7.36 11.36 13.20
C GLY A 152 8.85 11.66 13.02
N VAL A 153 9.43 12.41 13.96
CA VAL A 153 10.89 12.52 14.09
C VAL A 153 11.45 11.15 14.48
N SER A 154 12.43 10.67 13.72
CA SER A 154 13.27 9.56 14.16
C SER A 154 13.99 10.02 15.42
N GLY A 155 13.61 9.47 16.58
CA GLY A 155 14.37 9.62 17.82
C GLY A 155 15.70 8.89 17.74
#